data_AF-A0A836SKJ5-F1
#
_entry.id   AF-A0A836SKJ5-F1
#
_cell.length_a   1.000
_cell.length_b   1.000
_cell.length_c   1.000
_cell.angle_alpha   90.00
_cell.angle_beta   90.00
_cell.angle_gamma   90.00
#
_symmetry.space_group_name_H-M   'P 1'
#
loop_
_entity.id
_entity.type
_entity.pdbx_description
1 polymer ?
#
loop_
_entity_poly.entity_id
_entity_poly.type
_entity_poly.pdbx_seq_one_letter_code
_entity_poly.pdbx_strand_id
1 'polypeptide(L)'
;MFRNFFTKIFGSRNERLIRSLYKVVNQISALESTFADLTEDQLKNKTVEYRQRLHDGASLDDLLPEAFATVREAGKRTLNMRHFDVQLIGGMVLHQGKIAEMRTGEGKTLVATLAAYLNALSGKGVHIITVNDYLARRDADWMGQIYHYLGMTVGVSLSGMSPEEKRNAYAADITYGTNNEFGFDYLRDNMAFGADDRVQRELNFAIVDEVDSILIDEA
;
A
#
# COMPACT_ATOMS: atom_id res chain seq x y z
N MET A 1 -25.94 -13.88 -29.73
CA MET A 1 -26.85 -12.74 -29.53
C MET A 1 -27.42 -12.64 -28.10
N PHE A 2 -27.50 -13.73 -27.31
CA PHE A 2 -28.03 -13.71 -25.92
C PHE A 2 -27.08 -13.17 -24.82
N ARG A 3 -25.76 -13.17 -25.03
CA ARG A 3 -24.78 -12.78 -23.99
C ARG A 3 -24.79 -11.28 -23.65
N ASN A 4 -25.23 -10.42 -24.59
CA ASN A 4 -25.27 -8.96 -24.42
C ASN A 4 -26.51 -8.42 -23.71
N PHE A 5 -27.56 -9.24 -23.53
CA PHE A 5 -28.81 -8.80 -22.87
C PHE A 5 -28.73 -8.98 -21.34
N PHE A 6 -28.14 -10.08 -20.87
CA PHE A 6 -27.93 -10.33 -19.44
C PHE A 6 -26.92 -9.37 -18.80
N THR A 7 -25.87 -8.96 -19.53
CA THR A 7 -24.92 -7.92 -19.06
C THR A 7 -25.56 -6.55 -18.96
N LYS A 8 -26.51 -6.20 -19.85
CA LYS A 8 -27.26 -4.93 -19.77
C LYS A 8 -28.22 -4.86 -18.57
N ILE A 9 -28.76 -5.99 -18.11
CA ILE A 9 -29.73 -6.03 -17.01
C ILE A 9 -29.06 -6.18 -15.63
N PHE A 10 -28.03 -7.03 -15.51
CA PHE A 10 -27.37 -7.33 -14.23
C PHE A 10 -26.03 -6.60 -14.03
N GLY A 11 -25.58 -5.85 -15.05
CA GLY A 11 -24.24 -5.27 -15.10
C GLY A 11 -23.15 -6.32 -15.30
N SER A 12 -21.99 -5.89 -15.76
CA SER A 12 -20.80 -6.77 -15.78
C SER A 12 -20.38 -7.20 -14.36
N ARG A 13 -19.56 -8.25 -14.25
CA ARG A 13 -18.93 -8.63 -12.97
C ARG A 13 -18.16 -7.44 -12.36
N ASN A 14 -17.51 -6.65 -13.21
CA ASN A 14 -16.75 -5.48 -12.81
C ASN A 14 -17.66 -4.36 -12.31
N GLU A 15 -18.77 -4.07 -12.98
CA GLU A 15 -19.74 -3.09 -12.48
C GLU A 15 -20.29 -3.47 -11.10
N ARG A 16 -20.58 -4.76 -10.87
CA ARG A 16 -21.04 -5.23 -9.56
C ARG A 16 -19.97 -5.08 -8.48
N LEU A 17 -18.71 -5.38 -8.80
CA LEU A 17 -17.57 -5.16 -7.91
C LEU A 17 -17.38 -3.68 -7.59
N ILE A 18 -17.40 -2.81 -8.59
CA ILE A 18 -17.26 -1.36 -8.40
C ILE A 18 -18.42 -0.83 -7.55
N ARG A 19 -19.67 -1.26 -7.80
CA ARG A 19 -20.82 -0.89 -6.96
C ARG A 19 -20.66 -1.34 -5.50
N SER A 20 -20.08 -2.51 -5.22
CA SER A 20 -19.81 -2.92 -3.84
C SER A 20 -18.71 -2.07 -3.20
N LEU A 21 -17.65 -1.73 -3.94
CA LEU A 21 -16.58 -0.87 -3.43
C LEU A 21 -17.07 0.55 -3.14
N TYR A 22 -17.99 1.09 -3.94
CA TYR A 22 -18.60 2.40 -3.66
C TYR A 22 -19.37 2.44 -2.34
N LYS A 23 -19.90 1.31 -1.85
CA LYS A 23 -20.51 1.27 -0.51
C LYS A 23 -19.48 1.55 0.57
N VAL A 24 -18.26 1.02 0.41
CA VAL A 24 -17.14 1.25 1.32
C VAL A 24 -16.59 2.66 1.17
N VAL A 25 -16.53 3.21 -0.06
CA VAL A 25 -16.22 4.64 -0.29
C VAL A 25 -17.16 5.53 0.53
N ASN A 26 -18.46 5.24 0.52
CA ASN A 26 -19.43 6.03 1.30
C ASN A 26 -19.17 5.93 2.81
N GLN A 27 -18.75 4.77 3.32
CA GLN A 27 -18.35 4.62 4.72
C GLN A 27 -17.11 5.45 5.04
N ILE A 28 -16.08 5.40 4.20
CA ILE A 28 -14.85 6.19 4.36
C ILE A 28 -15.17 7.70 4.32
N SER A 29 -15.99 8.14 3.36
CA SER A 29 -16.36 9.56 3.22
C SER A 29 -17.24 10.05 4.36
N ALA A 30 -18.07 9.19 4.97
CA ALA A 30 -18.85 9.54 6.16
C ALA A 30 -17.97 9.80 7.39
N LEU A 31 -16.75 9.23 7.43
CA LEU A 31 -15.78 9.47 8.50
C LEU A 31 -14.99 10.78 8.32
N GLU A 32 -15.07 11.44 7.16
CA GLU A 32 -14.17 12.55 6.81
C GLU A 32 -14.27 13.72 7.80
N SER A 33 -15.47 14.13 8.22
CA SER A 33 -15.62 15.22 9.20
C SER A 33 -15.03 14.85 10.56
N THR A 34 -15.32 13.64 11.05
CA THR A 34 -14.80 13.15 12.33
C THR A 34 -13.28 13.07 12.34
N PHE A 35 -12.66 12.64 11.23
CA PHE A 35 -11.21 12.55 11.10
C PHE A 35 -10.55 13.92 10.92
N ALA A 36 -11.21 14.85 10.23
CA ALA A 36 -10.74 16.23 10.11
C ALA A 36 -10.67 16.93 11.48
N ASP A 37 -11.59 16.62 12.39
CA ASP A 37 -11.63 17.18 13.75
C ASP A 37 -10.59 16.56 14.71
N LEU A 38 -9.93 15.46 14.33
CA LEU A 38 -8.88 14.85 15.16
C LEU A 38 -7.66 15.77 15.25
N THR A 39 -7.10 15.91 16.44
CA THR A 39 -5.77 16.49 16.62
C THR A 39 -4.70 15.63 15.95
N GLU A 40 -3.51 16.19 15.77
CA GLU A 40 -2.36 15.45 15.26
C GLU A 40 -2.09 14.19 16.09
N ASP A 41 -1.99 14.32 17.42
CA ASP A 41 -1.71 13.18 18.31
C ASP A 41 -2.79 12.10 18.23
N GLN A 42 -4.06 12.49 18.15
CA GLN A 42 -5.16 11.54 18.00
C GLN A 42 -5.09 10.78 16.67
N LEU A 43 -4.78 11.48 15.58
CA LEU A 43 -4.68 10.86 14.25
C LEU A 43 -3.46 9.92 14.18
N LYS A 44 -2.33 10.28 14.79
CA LYS A 44 -1.16 9.39 14.92
C LYS A 44 -1.47 8.15 15.77
N ASN A 45 -2.19 8.33 16.87
CA ASN A 45 -2.54 7.24 17.77
C ASN A 45 -3.48 6.20 17.13
N LYS A 46 -4.14 6.52 16.01
CA LYS A 46 -4.92 5.54 15.24
C LYS A 46 -4.10 4.33 14.80
N THR A 47 -2.83 4.51 14.43
CA THR A 47 -1.95 3.38 14.07
C THR A 47 -1.79 2.40 15.24
N VAL A 48 -1.65 2.92 16.47
CA VAL A 48 -1.53 2.09 17.68
C VAL A 48 -2.85 1.36 17.96
N GLU A 49 -3.98 2.08 17.87
CA GLU A 49 -5.32 1.51 18.05
C GLU A 49 -5.58 0.36 17.05
N TYR A 50 -5.26 0.55 15.78
CA TYR A 50 -5.46 -0.45 14.73
C TYR A 50 -4.58 -1.69 14.95
N ARG A 51 -3.30 -1.50 15.30
CA ARG A 51 -2.40 -2.62 15.65
C ARG A 51 -2.93 -3.42 16.83
N GLN A 52 -3.46 -2.76 17.86
CA GLN A 52 -4.08 -3.43 19.00
C GLN A 52 -5.33 -4.21 18.57
N ARG A 53 -6.21 -3.62 17.75
CA ARG A 53 -7.41 -4.31 17.24
C ARG A 53 -7.07 -5.54 16.41
N LEU A 54 -5.99 -5.49 15.60
CA LEU A 54 -5.50 -6.67 14.88
C LEU A 54 -4.99 -7.76 15.84
N HIS A 55 -4.24 -7.37 16.86
CA HIS A 55 -3.80 -8.29 17.91
C HIS A 55 -5.01 -8.95 18.62
N ASP A 56 -6.08 -8.20 18.83
CA ASP A 56 -7.31 -8.66 19.47
C ASP A 56 -8.25 -9.44 18.53
N GLY A 57 -7.82 -9.68 17.28
CA GLY A 57 -8.49 -10.58 16.33
C GLY A 57 -9.32 -9.93 15.23
N ALA A 58 -9.30 -8.59 15.11
CA ALA A 58 -9.90 -7.93 13.95
C ALA A 58 -9.14 -8.31 12.66
N SER A 59 -9.85 -8.35 11.54
CA SER A 59 -9.22 -8.50 10.22
C SER A 59 -8.81 -7.15 9.63
N LEU A 60 -7.93 -7.16 8.63
CA LEU A 60 -7.60 -5.94 7.87
C LEU A 60 -8.85 -5.35 7.17
N ASP A 61 -9.74 -6.19 6.68
CA ASP A 61 -11.00 -5.77 6.05
C ASP A 61 -11.91 -5.02 7.05
N ASP A 62 -11.93 -5.43 8.32
CA ASP A 62 -12.70 -4.73 9.37
C ASP A 62 -12.16 -3.32 9.64
N LEU A 63 -10.84 -3.14 9.50
CA LEU A 63 -10.17 -1.85 9.73
C LEU A 63 -10.14 -0.94 8.50
N LEU A 64 -10.40 -1.50 7.31
CA LEU A 64 -10.18 -0.82 6.03
C LEU A 64 -10.84 0.57 5.96
N PRO A 65 -12.13 0.77 6.33
CA PRO A 65 -12.74 2.08 6.21
C PRO A 65 -12.06 3.16 7.07
N GLU A 66 -11.72 2.81 8.32
CA GLU A 66 -11.08 3.73 9.27
C GLU A 66 -9.61 3.97 8.90
N ALA A 67 -8.88 2.93 8.50
CA ALA A 67 -7.50 3.04 8.02
C ALA A 67 -7.41 3.92 6.77
N PHE A 68 -8.33 3.77 5.80
CA PHE A 68 -8.34 4.60 4.59
C PHE A 68 -8.72 6.05 4.89
N ALA A 69 -9.65 6.29 5.82
CA ALA A 69 -9.96 7.64 6.31
C ALA A 69 -8.74 8.29 6.98
N THR A 70 -8.00 7.52 7.77
CA THR A 70 -6.75 7.94 8.44
C THR A 70 -5.71 8.40 7.41
N VAL A 71 -5.45 7.57 6.40
CA VAL A 71 -4.47 7.87 5.34
C VAL A 71 -4.91 9.05 4.48
N ARG A 72 -6.21 9.15 4.14
CA ARG A 72 -6.76 10.28 3.40
C ARG A 72 -6.53 11.60 4.15
N GLU A 73 -6.81 11.63 5.44
CA GLU A 73 -6.62 12.83 6.26
C GLU A 73 -5.13 13.14 6.45
N ALA A 74 -4.28 12.14 6.64
CA ALA A 74 -2.83 12.33 6.67
C ALA A 74 -2.28 12.89 5.35
N GLY A 75 -2.77 12.43 4.20
CA GLY A 75 -2.42 12.97 2.87
C GLY A 75 -2.80 14.44 2.72
N LYS A 76 -3.97 14.86 3.25
CA LYS A 76 -4.37 16.27 3.29
C LYS A 76 -3.42 17.10 4.15
N ARG A 77 -3.08 16.62 5.35
CA ARG A 77 -2.26 17.37 6.31
C ARG A 77 -0.80 17.49 5.90
N THR A 78 -0.24 16.45 5.29
CA THR A 78 1.18 16.37 4.97
C THR A 78 1.51 16.86 3.57
N LEU A 79 0.72 16.45 2.56
CA LEU A 79 1.00 16.70 1.16
C LEU A 79 0.01 17.68 0.51
N ASN A 80 -1.00 18.15 1.26
CA ASN A 80 -2.14 18.89 0.70
C ASN A 80 -2.87 18.10 -0.41
N MET A 81 -2.92 16.77 -0.27
CA MET A 81 -3.52 15.86 -1.24
C MET A 81 -4.63 15.04 -0.59
N ARG A 82 -5.88 15.36 -0.93
CA ARG A 82 -7.04 14.55 -0.55
C ARG A 82 -7.25 13.43 -1.57
N HIS A 83 -7.28 12.18 -1.14
CA HIS A 83 -7.64 11.08 -2.03
C HIS A 83 -9.05 11.24 -2.61
N PHE A 84 -9.17 11.15 -3.93
CA PHE A 84 -10.44 11.03 -4.64
C PHE A 84 -11.09 9.66 -4.41
N ASP A 85 -12.39 9.55 -4.68
CA ASP A 85 -13.13 8.31 -4.47
C ASP A 85 -12.64 7.17 -5.38
N VAL A 86 -12.24 7.50 -6.61
CA VAL A 86 -11.61 6.53 -7.54
C VAL A 86 -10.26 6.03 -7.02
N GLN A 87 -9.53 6.86 -6.26
CA GLN A 87 -8.27 6.48 -5.64
C GLN A 87 -8.51 5.54 -4.44
N LEU A 88 -9.56 5.76 -3.66
CA LEU A 88 -9.99 4.81 -2.62
C LEU A 88 -10.34 3.45 -3.22
N ILE A 89 -11.04 3.43 -4.36
CA ILE A 89 -11.34 2.20 -5.09
C ILE A 89 -10.06 1.51 -5.52
N GLY A 90 -9.10 2.25 -6.10
CA GLY A 90 -7.79 1.72 -6.46
C GLY A 90 -7.09 1.07 -5.27
N GLY A 91 -7.06 1.74 -4.10
CA GLY A 91 -6.45 1.21 -2.89
C GLY A 91 -7.12 -0.09 -2.41
N MET A 92 -8.45 -0.18 -2.47
CA MET A 92 -9.17 -1.40 -2.12
C MET A 92 -8.90 -2.54 -3.11
N VAL A 93 -8.78 -2.22 -4.41
CA VAL A 93 -8.43 -3.20 -5.44
C VAL A 93 -7.02 -3.75 -5.20
N LEU A 94 -6.05 -2.89 -4.87
CA LEU A 94 -4.69 -3.31 -4.51
C LEU A 94 -4.69 -4.19 -3.26
N HIS A 95 -5.40 -3.79 -2.19
CA HIS A 95 -5.52 -4.61 -0.97
C HIS A 95 -6.10 -6.01 -1.25
N GLN A 96 -7.04 -6.12 -2.19
CA GLN A 96 -7.60 -7.39 -2.64
C GLN A 96 -6.65 -8.25 -3.50
N GLY A 97 -5.39 -7.84 -3.70
CA GLY A 97 -4.42 -8.56 -4.52
C GLY A 97 -4.74 -8.53 -6.02
N LYS A 98 -5.36 -7.44 -6.50
CA LYS A 98 -5.76 -7.26 -7.90
C LYS A 98 -5.05 -6.08 -8.54
N ILE A 99 -5.10 -6.02 -9.87
CA ILE A 99 -4.58 -4.91 -10.66
C ILE A 99 -5.59 -3.77 -10.67
N ALA A 100 -5.16 -2.59 -10.21
CA ALA A 100 -5.91 -1.35 -10.31
C ALA A 100 -5.49 -0.59 -11.58
N GLU A 101 -6.23 -0.79 -12.68
CA GLU A 101 -5.99 -0.04 -13.91
C GLU A 101 -6.50 1.40 -13.76
N MET A 102 -5.56 2.35 -13.79
CA MET A 102 -5.84 3.78 -13.65
C MET A 102 -5.02 4.56 -14.69
N ARG A 103 -5.62 5.61 -15.25
CA ARG A 103 -4.94 6.45 -16.25
C ARG A 103 -3.78 7.21 -15.63
N THR A 104 -2.78 7.54 -16.43
CA THR A 104 -1.70 8.44 -16.02
C THR A 104 -2.28 9.76 -15.54
N GLY A 105 -1.79 10.25 -14.40
CA GLY A 105 -2.30 11.47 -13.75
C GLY A 105 -3.39 11.23 -12.71
N GLU A 106 -3.97 10.03 -12.60
CA GLU A 106 -4.94 9.68 -11.56
C GLU A 106 -4.31 9.48 -10.17
N GLY A 107 -2.99 9.65 -10.04
CA GLY A 107 -2.26 9.61 -8.77
C GLY A 107 -1.98 8.19 -8.25
N LYS A 108 -1.55 7.25 -9.12
CA LYS A 108 -1.19 5.86 -8.75
C LYS A 108 -0.28 5.78 -7.51
N THR A 109 0.75 6.63 -7.45
CA THR A 109 1.68 6.70 -6.30
C THR A 109 0.97 7.01 -4.98
N LEU A 110 0.02 7.95 -5.00
CA LEU A 110 -0.81 8.28 -3.83
C LEU A 110 -1.80 7.16 -3.48
N VAL A 111 -2.32 6.44 -4.48
CA VAL A 111 -3.21 5.28 -4.27
C VAL A 111 -2.52 4.16 -3.50
N ALA A 112 -1.25 3.86 -3.82
CA ALA A 112 -0.48 2.81 -3.17
C ALA A 112 -0.41 2.99 -1.64
N THR A 113 -0.41 4.24 -1.16
CA THR A 113 -0.35 4.56 0.28
C THR A 113 -1.48 3.97 1.11
N LEU A 114 -2.69 3.86 0.53
CA LEU A 114 -3.85 3.31 1.21
C LEU A 114 -3.65 1.82 1.53
N ALA A 115 -3.29 1.05 0.50
CA ALA A 115 -3.09 -0.39 0.62
C ALA A 115 -1.82 -0.73 1.39
N ALA A 116 -0.75 0.04 1.19
CA ALA A 116 0.50 -0.15 1.91
C ALA A 116 0.34 0.10 3.41
N TYR A 117 -0.27 1.21 3.81
CA TYR A 117 -0.55 1.50 5.21
C TYR A 117 -1.39 0.38 5.86
N LEU A 118 -2.52 0.02 5.25
CA LEU A 118 -3.40 -1.02 5.79
C LEU A 118 -2.66 -2.35 6.00
N ASN A 119 -1.97 -2.86 4.98
CA ASN A 119 -1.27 -4.14 5.07
C ASN A 119 -0.05 -4.09 6.02
N ALA A 120 0.59 -2.93 6.16
CA ALA A 120 1.72 -2.72 7.07
C ALA A 120 1.31 -2.71 8.55
N LEU A 121 0.02 -2.51 8.88
CA LEU A 121 -0.48 -2.60 10.26
C LEU A 121 -0.22 -3.98 10.89
N SER A 122 -0.11 -5.04 10.09
CA SER A 122 0.25 -6.39 10.57
C SER A 122 1.67 -6.47 11.14
N GLY A 123 2.53 -5.48 10.88
CA GLY A 123 3.94 -5.49 11.26
C GLY A 123 4.82 -6.43 10.44
N LYS A 124 4.26 -7.13 9.44
CA LYS A 124 4.98 -8.09 8.59
C LYS A 124 5.67 -7.47 7.38
N GLY A 125 5.36 -6.20 7.06
CA GLY A 125 6.00 -5.44 6.00
C GLY A 125 5.25 -5.40 4.68
N VAL A 126 5.51 -4.35 3.91
CA VAL A 126 5.00 -4.17 2.55
C VAL A 126 6.15 -3.77 1.64
N HIS A 127 6.30 -4.46 0.51
CA HIS A 127 7.24 -4.07 -0.54
C HIS A 127 6.51 -3.24 -1.60
N ILE A 128 7.01 -2.03 -1.89
CA ILE A 128 6.55 -1.24 -3.04
C ILE A 128 7.63 -1.30 -4.11
N ILE A 129 7.29 -1.94 -5.21
CA ILE A 129 8.20 -2.23 -6.32
C ILE A 129 7.98 -1.19 -7.41
N THR A 130 9.07 -0.52 -7.79
CA THR A 130 9.09 0.48 -8.87
C THR A 130 10.07 0.03 -9.95
N VAL A 131 10.04 0.69 -11.11
CA VAL A 131 10.87 0.31 -12.27
C VAL A 131 12.34 0.72 -12.14
N ASN A 132 12.71 1.64 -11.24
CA ASN A 132 14.10 2.02 -11.02
C ASN A 132 14.36 2.66 -9.65
N ASP A 133 15.63 2.66 -9.24
CA ASP A 133 16.12 3.19 -7.97
C ASP A 133 15.76 4.66 -7.72
N TYR A 134 15.72 5.48 -8.78
CA TYR A 134 15.34 6.89 -8.66
C TYR A 134 13.87 7.03 -8.23
N LEU A 135 12.96 6.30 -8.87
CA LEU A 135 11.54 6.31 -8.52
C LEU A 135 11.31 5.71 -7.14
N ALA A 136 11.99 4.60 -6.80
CA ALA A 136 11.93 4.02 -5.46
C ALA A 136 12.27 5.05 -4.38
N ARG A 137 13.39 5.77 -4.54
CA ARG A 137 13.83 6.79 -3.58
C ARG A 137 12.89 7.99 -3.56
N ARG A 138 12.53 8.54 -4.73
CA ARG A 138 11.62 9.69 -4.84
C ARG A 138 10.29 9.40 -4.16
N ASP A 139 9.71 8.22 -4.40
CA ASP A 139 8.39 7.88 -3.89
C ASP A 139 8.44 7.54 -2.40
N ALA A 140 9.52 6.92 -1.92
CA ALA A 140 9.77 6.75 -0.50
C ALA A 140 9.89 8.09 0.23
N ASP A 141 10.65 9.06 -0.31
CA ASP A 141 10.81 10.38 0.30
C ASP A 141 9.50 11.19 0.25
N TRP A 142 8.74 11.06 -0.84
CA TRP A 142 7.51 11.82 -1.04
C TRP A 142 6.33 11.24 -0.27
N MET A 143 5.96 9.98 -0.53
CA MET A 143 4.84 9.31 0.15
C MET A 143 5.19 8.93 1.58
N GLY A 144 6.48 8.77 1.90
CA GLY A 144 6.97 8.51 3.26
C GLY A 144 6.53 9.54 4.28
N GLN A 145 6.27 10.79 3.85
CA GLN A 145 5.72 11.83 4.71
C GLN A 145 4.38 11.41 5.34
N ILE A 146 3.53 10.69 4.61
CA ILE A 146 2.26 10.17 5.13
C ILE A 146 2.52 9.07 6.17
N TYR A 147 3.38 8.11 5.84
CA TYR A 147 3.67 6.97 6.73
C TYR A 147 4.35 7.43 8.03
N HIS A 148 5.38 8.28 7.92
CA HIS A 148 6.09 8.84 9.08
C HIS A 148 5.18 9.70 9.93
N TYR A 149 4.30 10.51 9.31
CA TYR A 149 3.30 11.27 10.05
C TYR A 149 2.44 10.32 10.88
N LEU A 150 2.01 9.18 10.35
CA LEU A 150 1.22 8.16 11.04
C LEU A 150 2.05 7.18 11.91
N GLY A 151 3.33 7.47 12.16
CA GLY A 151 4.19 6.66 13.04
C GLY A 151 4.69 5.35 12.43
N MET A 152 4.66 5.20 11.11
CA MET A 152 5.25 4.07 10.39
C MET A 152 6.67 4.38 9.92
N THR A 153 7.45 3.32 9.77
CA THR A 153 8.83 3.37 9.26
C THR A 153 8.86 3.06 7.76
N VAL A 154 9.79 3.71 7.04
CA VAL A 154 9.96 3.56 5.60
C VAL A 154 11.43 3.28 5.31
N GLY A 155 11.71 2.21 4.56
CA GLY A 155 13.03 1.84 4.10
C GLY A 155 13.10 1.87 2.58
N VAL A 156 14.31 1.96 2.03
CA VAL A 156 14.56 1.84 0.59
C VAL A 156 15.70 0.84 0.39
N SER A 157 15.46 -0.23 -0.37
CA SER A 157 16.51 -1.16 -0.80
C SER A 157 16.97 -0.79 -2.20
N LEU A 158 18.23 -0.36 -2.31
CA LEU A 158 18.85 0.07 -3.56
C LEU A 158 20.10 -0.76 -3.85
N SER A 159 20.56 -0.67 -5.10
CA SER A 159 21.80 -1.30 -5.50
C SER A 159 23.01 -0.72 -4.77
N GLY A 160 23.96 -1.59 -4.42
CA GLY A 160 25.22 -1.20 -3.76
C GLY A 160 25.14 -0.96 -2.25
N MET A 161 23.96 -1.08 -1.62
CA MET A 161 23.82 -1.02 -0.17
C MET A 161 24.44 -2.24 0.51
N SER A 162 25.05 -2.01 1.68
CA SER A 162 25.58 -3.08 2.52
C SER A 162 24.46 -3.99 3.06
N PRO A 163 24.78 -5.24 3.47
CA PRO A 163 23.79 -6.13 4.07
C PRO A 163 23.12 -5.55 5.33
N GLU A 164 23.85 -4.74 6.11
CA GLU A 164 23.30 -4.09 7.30
C GLU A 164 22.28 -3.01 6.94
N GLU A 165 22.59 -2.15 5.98
CA GLU A 165 21.65 -1.12 5.51
C GLU A 165 20.39 -1.75 4.90
N LYS A 166 20.55 -2.86 4.18
CA LYS A 166 19.43 -3.65 3.64
C LYS A 166 18.56 -4.25 4.73
N ARG A 167 19.17 -4.88 5.76
CA ARG A 167 18.43 -5.38 6.93
C ARG A 167 17.58 -4.27 7.57
N ASN A 168 18.16 -3.08 7.74
CA ASN A 168 17.42 -1.93 8.28
C ASN A 168 16.27 -1.49 7.35
N ALA A 169 16.49 -1.50 6.02
CA ALA A 169 15.45 -1.17 5.06
C ALA A 169 14.28 -2.18 5.04
N TYR A 170 14.57 -3.47 5.13
CA TYR A 170 13.56 -4.54 5.16
C TYR A 170 12.83 -4.65 6.51
N ALA A 171 13.45 -4.20 7.60
CA ALA A 171 12.83 -4.14 8.92
C ALA A 171 11.74 -3.04 9.01
N ALA A 172 11.76 -2.06 8.11
CA ALA A 172 10.75 -0.99 8.06
C ALA A 172 9.37 -1.50 7.68
N ASP A 173 8.31 -0.85 8.18
CA ASP A 173 6.91 -1.19 7.90
C ASP A 173 6.60 -1.20 6.39
N ILE A 174 7.19 -0.27 5.64
CA ILE A 174 7.13 -0.20 4.18
C ILE A 174 8.55 -0.13 3.62
N THR A 175 8.86 -0.96 2.63
CA THR A 175 10.15 -0.97 1.93
C THR A 175 9.94 -0.69 0.45
N TYR A 176 10.55 0.37 -0.07
CA TYR A 176 10.60 0.66 -1.50
C TYR A 176 11.82 0.01 -2.16
N GLY A 177 11.72 -0.35 -3.43
CA GLY A 177 12.84 -0.90 -4.19
C GLY A 177 12.46 -1.23 -5.62
N THR A 178 13.33 -1.97 -6.29
CA THR A 178 13.12 -2.48 -7.66
C THR A 178 12.93 -4.00 -7.63
N ASN A 179 12.29 -4.53 -8.67
CA ASN A 179 12.11 -5.98 -8.86
C ASN A 179 13.45 -6.72 -8.80
N ASN A 180 14.46 -6.18 -9.48
CA ASN A 180 15.81 -6.74 -9.49
C ASN A 180 16.42 -6.78 -8.10
N GLU A 181 16.33 -5.68 -7.33
CA GLU A 181 16.95 -5.65 -6.00
C GLU A 181 16.26 -6.59 -5.02
N PHE A 182 14.92 -6.62 -4.99
CA PHE A 182 14.17 -7.59 -4.19
C PHE A 182 14.47 -9.04 -4.60
N GLY A 183 14.58 -9.31 -5.90
CA GLY A 183 14.91 -10.64 -6.41
C GLY A 183 16.32 -11.09 -6.04
N PHE A 184 17.33 -10.22 -6.23
CA PHE A 184 18.72 -10.55 -5.90
C PHE A 184 18.96 -10.67 -4.39
N ASP A 185 18.29 -9.85 -3.57
CA ASP A 185 18.32 -10.01 -2.11
C ASP A 185 17.74 -11.36 -1.70
N TYR A 186 16.59 -11.76 -2.26
CA TYR A 186 16.01 -13.07 -2.01
C TYR A 186 16.96 -14.22 -2.40
N LEU A 187 17.60 -14.14 -3.57
CA LEU A 187 18.58 -15.14 -4.00
C LEU A 187 19.79 -15.20 -3.06
N ARG A 188 20.32 -14.04 -2.62
CA ARG A 188 21.44 -13.97 -1.67
C ARG A 188 21.06 -14.57 -0.31
N ASP A 189 19.85 -14.32 0.18
CA ASP A 189 19.35 -14.89 1.44
C ASP A 189 19.25 -16.42 1.40
N ASN A 190 19.01 -17.01 0.22
CA ASN A 190 18.99 -18.45 0.01
C ASN A 190 20.39 -19.07 -0.17
N MET A 191 21.42 -18.24 -0.35
CA MET A 191 22.84 -18.65 -0.36
C MET A 191 23.55 -18.35 0.98
N ALA A 192 22.87 -17.69 1.91
CA ALA A 192 23.41 -17.33 3.21
C ALA A 192 23.73 -18.57 4.08
N PHE A 193 24.84 -18.51 4.82
CA PHE A 193 25.28 -19.60 5.68
C PHE A 193 24.48 -19.69 6.99
N GLY A 194 24.02 -18.54 7.50
CA GLY A 194 23.19 -18.44 8.70
C GLY A 194 21.90 -17.63 8.46
N ALA A 195 20.95 -17.76 9.38
CA ALA A 195 19.72 -16.96 9.36
C ALA A 195 20.01 -15.46 9.58
N ASP A 196 21.02 -15.13 10.41
CA ASP A 196 21.41 -13.75 10.74
C ASP A 196 22.09 -13.01 9.57
N ASP A 197 22.55 -13.76 8.56
CA ASP A 197 23.15 -13.21 7.34
C ASP A 197 22.08 -12.77 6.31
N ARG A 198 20.82 -13.13 6.53
CA ARG A 198 19.71 -12.77 5.63
C ARG A 198 19.32 -11.31 5.80
N VAL A 199 18.92 -10.67 4.71
CA VAL A 199 18.50 -9.27 4.70
C VAL A 199 17.00 -9.09 4.65
N GLN A 200 16.26 -9.98 3.98
CA GLN A 200 14.80 -9.95 3.92
C GLN A 200 14.17 -10.62 5.14
N ARG A 201 12.88 -10.34 5.30
CA ARG A 201 11.99 -10.99 6.26
C ARG A 201 10.90 -11.79 5.53
N GLU A 202 9.93 -12.34 6.28
CA GLU A 202 8.75 -13.01 5.72
C GLU A 202 8.11 -12.18 4.60
N LEU A 203 7.93 -12.78 3.41
CA LEU A 203 7.28 -12.12 2.29
C LEU A 203 5.77 -12.02 2.55
N ASN A 204 5.30 -10.80 2.82
CA ASN A 204 3.92 -10.56 3.25
C ASN A 204 3.02 -9.98 2.16
N PHE A 205 3.37 -8.80 1.63
CA PHE A 205 2.55 -8.11 0.63
C PHE A 205 3.44 -7.25 -0.28
N ALA A 206 3.14 -7.23 -1.58
CA ALA A 206 3.87 -6.44 -2.56
C ALA A 206 2.90 -5.67 -3.46
N ILE A 207 3.19 -4.38 -3.68
CA ILE A 207 2.52 -3.54 -4.67
C ILE A 207 3.52 -3.27 -5.79
N VAL A 208 3.18 -3.67 -7.01
CA VAL A 208 4.02 -3.44 -8.20
C VAL A 208 3.48 -2.25 -8.97
N ASP A 209 4.25 -1.17 -9.04
CA ASP A 209 3.98 -0.05 -9.94
C ASP A 209 4.46 -0.39 -11.36
N GLU A 210 3.72 0.07 -12.38
CA GLU A 210 3.93 -0.29 -13.79
C GLU A 210 4.09 -1.82 -14.01
N VAL A 211 3.06 -2.55 -13.54
CA VAL A 211 3.00 -4.02 -13.54
C VAL A 211 3.18 -4.65 -14.92
N ASP A 212 2.79 -3.96 -15.99
CA ASP A 212 2.99 -4.40 -17.37
C ASP A 212 4.47 -4.43 -17.73
N SER A 213 5.22 -3.38 -17.41
CA SER A 213 6.67 -3.35 -17.64
C SER A 213 7.39 -4.45 -16.85
N ILE A 214 7.02 -4.64 -15.58
CA ILE A 214 7.75 -5.54 -14.69
C ILE A 214 7.36 -7.02 -14.85
N LEU A 215 6.06 -7.33 -14.97
CA LEU A 215 5.58 -8.72 -14.98
C LEU A 215 5.33 -9.29 -16.38
N ILE A 216 5.40 -8.45 -17.43
CA ILE A 216 5.23 -8.90 -18.82
C ILE A 216 6.52 -8.67 -19.62
N ASP A 217 7.05 -7.44 -19.63
CA ASP A 217 8.19 -7.11 -20.49
C ASP A 217 9.53 -7.61 -19.93
N GLU A 218 9.68 -7.63 -18.60
CA GLU A 218 10.90 -8.06 -17.90
C GLU A 218 10.86 -9.50 -17.35
N ALA A 219 9.75 -10.23 -17.56
CA ALA A 219 9.51 -11.56 -16.98
C ALA A 219 10.19 -12.73 -17.72
#